data_AF-A0AAW1YXV1-F1
#
_entry.id   AF-A0AAW1YXV1-F1
#
_cell.length_a   1.000
_cell.length_b   1.000
_cell.length_c   1.000
_cell.angle_alpha   90.00
_cell.angle_beta   90.00
_cell.angle_gamma   90.00
#
_symmetry.space_group_name_H-M   'P 1'
#
loop_
_entity.id
_entity.type
_entity.pdbx_description
1 polymer ?
#
loop_
_entity_poly.entity_id
_entity_poly.type
_entity_poly.pdbx_seq_one_letter_code
_entity_poly.pdbx_strand_id
1 'polypeptide(L)'
;MAGSQFDSTSSPEFIQQLLPSAQRTALLYHLSYLCLGNFPKLERLLRERAVETQMLFGSSEALLEKCVGTSENLVKSLLPSLKVAVEKNKPELAQKFLEKAKGWISDIIMDVKEIVKRYEKHNSDVATTTSDIITEKEETEKKQQEQTSEMEALQKIIDALEENLGKISKEIEDYEKKIEVKNAEIQKFISSITDTKEEQTTQMPGVTPMMGSSVAIFSMMVPFVESVIGYISKMVMATSQESMVKSLCDGLSELTGAKQRLKEQEWDIQNKLMDNQLKLAKLKIENGQLPSVIHLDDVQKCLSRIQQILIQLQKFWEKVGSLLDTLKKRTFAGEIWIEELEDLKEEFLESITAAKEGWEKFGISCMKANKIFSIQSNNAYKFLEINPSSMSKEEWQKEYESVKEKLEKIRPNTVNPPAITL
;
A
#
# COMPACT_ATOMS: atom_id res chain seq x y z
N MET A 1 -19.83 -1.86 -6.70
CA MET A 1 -19.08 -1.87 -7.98
C MET A 1 -18.05 -2.97 -7.91
N ALA A 2 -18.04 -3.89 -8.88
CA ALA A 2 -17.07 -4.99 -8.94
C ALA A 2 -15.69 -4.41 -9.27
N GLY A 3 -14.80 -4.35 -8.28
CA GLY A 3 -13.45 -3.82 -8.44
C GLY A 3 -12.56 -4.82 -9.18
N SER A 4 -11.99 -4.40 -10.30
CA SER A 4 -10.78 -5.02 -10.84
C SER A 4 -9.70 -4.91 -9.77
N GLN A 5 -9.29 -6.03 -9.20
CA GLN A 5 -8.31 -6.07 -8.11
C GLN A 5 -6.91 -5.93 -8.68
N PHE A 6 -6.31 -4.75 -8.48
CA PHE A 6 -5.01 -4.41 -9.02
C PHE A 6 -3.85 -5.09 -8.28
N ASP A 7 -2.85 -5.63 -8.98
CA ASP A 7 -1.67 -6.30 -8.38
C ASP A 7 -0.42 -5.40 -8.39
N SER A 8 -0.29 -4.54 -7.36
CA SER A 8 0.88 -3.68 -7.15
C SER A 8 1.93 -4.27 -6.20
N THR A 9 1.90 -5.58 -5.90
CA THR A 9 2.83 -6.21 -4.94
C THR A 9 4.18 -6.61 -5.57
N SER A 10 4.48 -6.09 -6.77
CA SER A 10 5.70 -6.39 -7.53
C SER A 10 6.97 -5.81 -6.90
N SER A 11 6.82 -4.81 -6.01
CA SER A 11 7.88 -4.09 -5.32
C SER A 11 7.84 -4.38 -3.81
N PRO A 12 8.98 -4.50 -3.11
CA PRO A 12 9.02 -4.63 -1.66
C PRO A 12 8.53 -3.38 -0.90
N GLU A 13 8.38 -2.24 -1.58
CA GLU A 13 7.94 -0.98 -1.00
C GLU A 13 6.43 -0.71 -1.13
N PHE A 14 5.64 -1.60 -1.72
CA PHE A 14 4.21 -1.33 -2.01
C PHE A 14 3.40 -0.93 -0.76
N ILE A 15 3.76 -1.44 0.41
CA ILE A 15 3.15 -1.13 1.71
C ILE A 15 3.28 0.35 2.08
N GLN A 16 4.28 1.04 1.54
CA GLN A 16 4.42 2.46 1.79
C GLN A 16 3.24 3.25 1.22
N GLN A 17 2.45 2.70 0.29
CA GLN A 17 1.26 3.37 -0.25
C GLN A 17 0.19 3.66 0.82
N LEU A 18 0.29 3.04 2.01
CA LEU A 18 -0.59 3.34 3.14
C LEU A 18 -0.35 4.73 3.75
N LEU A 19 0.89 5.24 3.68
CA LEU A 19 1.32 6.39 4.48
C LEU A 19 0.48 7.65 4.22
N PRO A 20 0.29 8.10 2.95
CA PRO A 20 -0.44 9.33 2.70
C PRO A 20 -1.90 9.24 3.18
N SER A 21 -2.56 8.11 2.94
CA SER A 21 -3.95 7.91 3.36
C SER A 21 -4.08 7.88 4.89
N ALA A 22 -3.17 7.20 5.58
CA ALA A 22 -3.17 7.15 7.04
C ALA A 22 -2.97 8.54 7.66
N GLN A 23 -2.01 9.32 7.16
CA GLN A 23 -1.72 10.67 7.65
C GLN A 23 -2.85 11.66 7.38
N ARG A 24 -3.49 11.59 6.20
CA ARG A 24 -4.61 12.47 5.84
C ARG A 24 -5.85 12.21 6.70
N THR A 25 -6.13 10.96 7.02
CA THR A 25 -7.38 10.57 7.68
C THR A 25 -7.65 11.35 8.97
N ALA A 26 -6.66 11.41 9.88
CA ALA A 26 -6.85 12.15 11.15
C ALA A 26 -6.98 13.67 10.93
N LEU A 27 -6.25 14.24 9.96
CA LEU A 27 -6.34 15.66 9.64
C LEU A 27 -7.69 16.03 9.01
N LEU A 28 -8.27 15.15 8.19
CA LEU A 28 -9.60 15.33 7.62
C LEU A 28 -10.71 15.22 8.68
N TYR A 29 -10.57 14.28 9.63
CA TYR A 29 -11.43 14.26 10.82
C TYR A 29 -11.29 15.56 11.63
N HIS A 30 -10.07 16.07 11.80
CA HIS A 30 -9.83 17.32 12.51
C HIS A 30 -10.53 18.51 11.82
N LEU A 31 -10.41 18.65 10.50
CA LEU A 31 -11.14 19.68 9.76
C LEU A 31 -12.65 19.54 9.91
N SER A 32 -13.18 18.32 9.76
CA SER A 32 -14.61 18.05 9.94
C SER A 32 -15.07 18.47 11.34
N TYR A 33 -14.27 18.15 12.35
CA TYR A 33 -14.54 18.47 13.74
C TYR A 33 -14.46 19.97 14.03
N LEU A 34 -13.48 20.70 13.48
CA LEU A 34 -13.42 22.17 13.57
C LEU A 34 -14.65 22.83 12.95
N CYS A 35 -15.16 22.29 11.84
CA CYS A 35 -16.31 22.86 11.12
C CYS A 35 -17.67 22.52 11.75
N LEU A 36 -17.83 21.31 12.29
CA LEU A 36 -19.12 20.77 12.71
C LEU A 36 -19.23 20.51 14.22
N GLY A 37 -18.14 20.63 14.97
CA GLY A 37 -18.08 20.35 16.40
C GLY A 37 -18.93 21.31 17.25
N ASN A 38 -19.37 22.45 16.71
CA ASN A 38 -20.28 23.37 17.39
C ASN A 38 -21.74 22.86 17.45
N PHE A 39 -22.04 21.74 16.78
CA PHE A 39 -23.37 21.14 16.71
C PHE A 39 -23.36 19.85 17.52
N PRO A 40 -23.96 19.79 18.73
CA PRO A 40 -23.75 18.68 19.68
C PRO A 40 -24.02 17.28 19.10
N LYS A 41 -25.05 17.15 18.25
CA LYS A 41 -25.37 15.86 17.61
C LYS A 41 -24.32 15.46 16.57
N LEU A 42 -23.82 16.41 15.77
CA LEU A 42 -22.78 16.18 14.76
C LEU A 42 -21.43 15.92 15.42
N GLU A 43 -21.11 16.68 16.47
CA GLU A 43 -19.91 16.50 17.29
C GLU A 43 -19.82 15.07 17.82
N ARG A 44 -20.91 14.56 18.40
CA ARG A 44 -20.99 13.19 18.93
C ARG A 44 -20.71 12.15 17.84
N LEU A 45 -21.37 12.26 16.69
CA LEU A 45 -21.20 11.34 15.56
C LEU A 45 -19.75 11.35 15.03
N LEU A 46 -19.17 12.53 14.86
CA LEU A 46 -17.79 12.71 14.40
C LEU A 46 -16.78 12.12 15.38
N ARG A 47 -16.93 12.39 16.68
CA ARG A 47 -16.06 11.86 17.73
C ARG A 47 -16.08 10.34 17.74
N GLU A 48 -17.26 9.74 17.66
CA GLU A 48 -17.42 8.28 17.65
C GLU A 48 -16.66 7.65 16.48
N ARG A 49 -16.85 8.16 15.26
CA ARG A 49 -16.15 7.64 14.06
C ARG A 49 -14.65 7.89 14.09
N ALA A 50 -14.21 9.03 14.62
CA ALA A 50 -12.80 9.36 14.75
C ALA A 50 -12.08 8.44 15.74
N VAL A 51 -12.69 8.17 16.90
CA VAL A 51 -12.15 7.24 17.91
C VAL A 51 -12.10 5.80 17.39
N GLU A 52 -13.13 5.36 16.69
CA GLU A 52 -13.11 4.04 16.05
C GLU A 52 -12.00 3.92 15.00
N THR A 53 -11.77 4.97 14.20
CA THR A 53 -10.65 5.02 13.26
C THR A 53 -9.31 4.93 13.96
N GLN A 54 -9.15 5.64 15.08
CA GLN A 54 -7.94 5.59 15.91
C GLN A 54 -7.67 4.16 16.41
N MET A 55 -8.69 3.44 16.90
CA MET A 55 -8.56 2.04 17.32
C MET A 55 -8.22 1.10 16.16
N LEU A 56 -8.80 1.36 14.98
CA LEU A 56 -8.52 0.60 13.77
C LEU A 56 -7.06 0.79 13.33
N PHE A 57 -6.52 2.01 13.45
CA PHE A 57 -5.12 2.29 13.21
C PHE A 57 -4.18 1.58 14.19
N GLY A 58 -4.54 1.49 15.48
CA GLY A 58 -3.77 0.67 16.43
C GLY A 58 -3.78 -0.82 16.09
N SER A 59 -4.87 -1.32 15.51
CA SER A 59 -4.93 -2.71 15.03
C SER A 59 -4.06 -2.93 13.79
N SER A 60 -4.07 -1.97 12.86
CA SER A 60 -3.20 -1.97 11.68
C SER A 60 -1.71 -1.83 12.05
N GLU A 61 -1.38 -1.05 13.08
CA GLU A 61 -0.04 -0.93 13.65
C GLU A 61 0.50 -2.30 14.09
N ALA A 62 -0.28 -3.03 14.89
CA ALA A 62 0.09 -4.36 15.38
C ALA A 62 0.28 -5.38 14.24
N LEU A 63 -0.58 -5.33 13.22
CA LEU A 63 -0.42 -6.15 12.02
C LEU A 63 0.90 -5.83 11.27
N LEU A 64 1.21 -4.55 11.08
CA LEU A 64 2.43 -4.12 10.40
C LEU A 64 3.67 -4.52 11.22
N GLU A 65 3.59 -4.49 12.55
CA GLU A 65 4.64 -5.01 13.44
C GLU A 65 4.86 -6.52 13.24
N LYS A 66 3.79 -7.32 13.13
CA LYS A 66 3.90 -8.74 12.77
C LYS A 66 4.55 -8.95 11.41
N CYS A 67 4.27 -8.08 10.43
CA CYS A 67 4.92 -8.13 9.12
C CYS A 67 6.44 -7.85 9.23
N VAL A 68 6.83 -6.85 10.05
CA VAL A 68 8.25 -6.58 10.35
C VAL A 68 8.90 -7.80 11.00
N GLY A 69 8.31 -8.32 12.08
CA GLY A 69 8.84 -9.47 12.81
C GLY A 69 8.94 -10.73 11.94
N THR A 70 7.97 -10.96 11.07
CA THR A 70 8.02 -12.10 10.13
C THR A 70 9.11 -11.91 9.08
N SER A 71 9.27 -10.71 8.52
CA SER A 71 10.38 -10.42 7.61
C SER A 71 11.74 -10.61 8.27
N GLU A 72 11.89 -10.16 9.53
CA GLU A 72 13.09 -10.43 10.32
C GLU A 72 13.31 -11.92 10.59
N ASN A 73 12.26 -12.67 10.90
CA ASN A 73 12.35 -14.11 11.08
C ASN A 73 12.77 -14.82 9.79
N LEU A 74 12.30 -14.38 8.62
CA LEU A 74 12.76 -14.89 7.33
C LEU A 74 14.27 -14.66 7.17
N VAL A 75 14.74 -13.42 7.40
CA VAL A 75 16.14 -13.03 7.20
C VAL A 75 17.10 -13.63 8.24
N LYS A 76 16.76 -13.57 9.52
CA LYS A 76 17.65 -13.91 10.64
C LYS A 76 17.52 -15.37 11.07
N SER A 77 16.41 -16.04 10.76
CA SER A 77 16.16 -17.43 11.17
C SER A 77 15.99 -18.37 9.99
N LEU A 78 15.00 -18.16 9.11
CA LEU A 78 14.69 -19.11 8.05
C LEU A 78 15.85 -19.26 7.05
N LEU A 79 16.29 -18.15 6.43
CA LEU A 79 17.33 -18.16 5.40
C LEU A 79 18.64 -18.79 5.91
N PRO A 80 19.19 -18.42 7.08
CA PRO A 80 20.38 -19.08 7.64
C PRO A 80 20.15 -20.56 7.96
N SER A 81 18.96 -20.92 8.45
CA SER A 81 18.66 -22.31 8.79
C SER A 81 18.55 -23.19 7.55
N LEU A 82 17.95 -22.67 6.47
CA LEU A 82 17.94 -23.32 5.16
C LEU A 82 19.34 -23.48 4.60
N LYS A 83 20.18 -22.45 4.72
CA LYS A 83 21.60 -22.50 4.30
C LYS A 83 22.32 -23.66 4.99
N VAL A 84 22.22 -23.77 6.31
CA VAL A 84 22.85 -24.85 7.08
C VAL A 84 22.27 -26.23 6.71
N ALA A 85 20.96 -26.32 6.46
CA ALA A 85 20.33 -27.58 6.06
C ALA A 85 20.83 -28.04 4.68
N VAL A 86 20.96 -27.13 3.72
CA VAL A 86 21.50 -27.40 2.38
C VAL A 86 22.98 -27.75 2.43
N GLU A 87 23.79 -26.98 3.17
CA GLU A 87 25.23 -27.25 3.36
C GLU A 87 25.50 -28.67 3.89
N LYS A 88 24.64 -29.14 4.79
CA LYS A 88 24.74 -30.45 5.46
C LYS A 88 23.94 -31.56 4.78
N ASN A 89 23.31 -31.29 3.64
CA ASN A 89 22.42 -32.20 2.93
C ASN A 89 21.34 -32.84 3.85
N LYS A 90 20.59 -31.99 4.57
CA LYS A 90 19.53 -32.39 5.52
C LYS A 90 18.14 -31.92 5.03
N PRO A 91 17.56 -32.58 4.02
CA PRO A 91 16.29 -32.13 3.42
C PRO A 91 15.13 -32.14 4.42
N GLU A 92 15.05 -33.11 5.34
CA GLU A 92 13.98 -33.16 6.35
C GLU A 92 14.05 -31.99 7.32
N LEU A 93 15.27 -31.49 7.59
CA LEU A 93 15.47 -30.32 8.43
C LEU A 93 15.05 -29.04 7.69
N ALA A 94 15.35 -28.92 6.40
CA ALA A 94 14.90 -27.81 5.56
C ALA A 94 13.36 -27.76 5.47
N GLN A 95 12.69 -28.91 5.28
CA GLN A 95 11.23 -29.01 5.28
C GLN A 95 10.62 -28.48 6.59
N LYS A 96 11.17 -28.87 7.75
CA LYS A 96 10.69 -28.40 9.06
C LYS A 96 10.81 -26.88 9.21
N PHE A 97 11.86 -26.27 8.68
CA PHE A 97 12.01 -24.82 8.71
C PHE A 97 10.99 -24.10 7.81
N LEU A 98 10.72 -24.65 6.62
CA LEU A 98 9.69 -24.11 5.72
C LEU A 98 8.28 -24.21 6.33
N GLU A 99 7.94 -25.31 6.99
CA GLU A 99 6.66 -25.45 7.71
C GLU A 99 6.53 -24.43 8.85
N LYS A 100 7.62 -24.18 9.58
CA LYS A 100 7.63 -23.14 10.62
C LYS A 100 7.34 -21.76 10.03
N ALA A 101 7.94 -21.43 8.89
CA ALA A 101 7.70 -20.16 8.21
C ALA A 101 6.25 -20.03 7.71
N LYS A 102 5.65 -21.13 7.25
CA LYS A 102 4.25 -21.18 6.84
C LYS A 102 3.29 -20.89 8.00
N GLY A 103 3.63 -21.30 9.21
CA GLY A 103 2.89 -20.92 10.43
C GLY A 103 2.83 -19.40 10.60
N TRP A 104 3.98 -18.72 10.55
CA TRP A 104 4.04 -17.25 10.67
C TRP A 104 3.23 -16.53 9.59
N ILE A 105 3.30 -17.01 8.35
CA ILE A 105 2.57 -16.45 7.21
C ILE A 105 1.06 -16.64 7.38
N SER A 106 0.62 -17.80 7.85
CA SER A 106 -0.80 -18.11 8.06
C SER A 106 -1.41 -17.22 9.14
N ASP A 107 -0.67 -16.95 10.21
CA ASP A 107 -1.10 -16.03 11.28
C ASP A 107 -1.31 -14.61 10.72
N ILE A 108 -0.39 -14.11 9.90
CA ILE A 108 -0.56 -12.80 9.24
C ILE A 108 -1.79 -12.78 8.33
N ILE A 109 -1.97 -13.78 7.48
CA ILE A 109 -3.11 -13.84 6.55
C ILE A 109 -4.43 -13.75 7.31
N MET A 110 -4.54 -14.46 8.44
CA MET A 110 -5.72 -14.44 9.29
C MET A 110 -5.96 -13.05 9.90
N ASP A 111 -4.92 -12.40 10.42
CA ASP A 111 -5.02 -11.06 11.00
C ASP A 111 -5.40 -10.00 9.95
N VAL A 112 -4.80 -10.04 8.76
CA VAL A 112 -5.13 -9.12 7.67
C VAL A 112 -6.60 -9.28 7.30
N LYS A 113 -7.09 -10.53 7.16
CA LYS A 113 -8.49 -10.82 6.82
C LYS A 113 -9.45 -10.23 7.85
N GLU A 114 -9.13 -10.30 9.14
CA GLU A 114 -9.96 -9.73 10.19
C GLU A 114 -9.94 -8.20 10.16
N ILE A 115 -8.77 -7.59 9.99
CA ILE A 115 -8.64 -6.13 9.90
C ILE A 115 -9.37 -5.59 8.66
N VAL A 116 -9.28 -6.25 7.51
CA VAL A 116 -10.00 -5.86 6.29
C VAL A 116 -11.51 -5.82 6.51
N LYS A 117 -12.09 -6.79 7.22
CA LYS A 117 -13.52 -6.77 7.59
C LYS A 117 -13.86 -5.60 8.51
N ARG A 118 -12.97 -5.27 9.45
CA ARG A 118 -13.16 -4.12 10.34
C ARG A 118 -13.12 -2.80 9.56
N TYR A 119 -12.24 -2.66 8.57
CA TYR A 119 -12.27 -1.52 7.64
C TYR A 119 -13.54 -1.48 6.80
N GLU A 120 -14.02 -2.63 6.31
CA GLU A 120 -15.27 -2.69 5.53
C GLU A 120 -16.45 -2.20 6.35
N LYS A 121 -16.62 -2.73 7.56
CA LYS A 121 -17.66 -2.30 8.50
C LYS A 121 -17.52 -0.82 8.82
N HIS A 122 -16.33 -0.37 9.20
CA HIS A 122 -16.09 1.02 9.58
C HIS A 122 -16.34 1.99 8.42
N ASN A 123 -15.97 1.62 7.18
CA ASN A 123 -16.29 2.41 5.99
C ASN A 123 -17.80 2.56 5.80
N SER A 124 -18.58 1.49 6.01
CA SER A 124 -20.05 1.54 5.95
C SER A 124 -20.63 2.44 7.05
N ASP A 125 -20.08 2.37 8.26
CA ASP A 125 -20.56 3.17 9.38
C ASP A 125 -20.20 4.67 9.21
N VAL A 126 -19.02 4.98 8.65
CA VAL A 126 -18.63 6.35 8.26
C VAL A 126 -19.58 6.88 7.19
N ALA A 127 -19.89 6.10 6.15
CA ALA A 127 -20.84 6.51 5.12
C ALA A 127 -22.24 6.79 5.70
N THR A 128 -22.70 5.93 6.60
CA THR A 128 -23.98 6.11 7.32
C THR A 128 -23.95 7.40 8.14
N THR A 129 -22.87 7.62 8.89
CA THR A 129 -22.67 8.84 9.68
C THR A 129 -22.65 10.09 8.81
N THR A 130 -21.99 10.05 7.66
CA THR A 130 -22.00 11.16 6.70
C THR A 130 -23.43 11.47 6.24
N SER A 131 -24.23 10.45 5.93
CA SER A 131 -25.65 10.61 5.58
C SER A 131 -26.49 11.20 6.72
N ASP A 132 -26.26 10.75 7.95
CA ASP A 132 -26.96 11.28 9.14
C ASP A 132 -26.62 12.76 9.36
N ILE A 133 -25.35 13.15 9.16
CA ILE A 133 -24.91 14.55 9.25
C ILE A 133 -25.56 15.39 8.15
N ILE A 134 -25.67 14.88 6.92
CA ILE A 134 -26.37 15.57 5.82
C ILE A 134 -27.85 15.76 6.16
N THR A 135 -28.50 14.75 6.71
CA THR A 135 -29.93 14.84 7.08
C THR A 135 -30.15 15.86 8.19
N GLU A 136 -29.33 15.82 9.24
CA GLU A 136 -29.40 16.80 10.35
C GLU A 136 -29.12 18.23 9.86
N LYS A 137 -28.20 18.36 8.90
CA LYS A 137 -27.91 19.64 8.23
C LYS A 137 -29.14 20.18 7.52
N GLU A 138 -29.78 19.38 6.67
CA GLU A 138 -30.97 19.78 5.93
C GLU A 138 -32.13 20.18 6.85
N GLU A 139 -32.29 19.48 7.98
CA GLU A 139 -33.28 19.84 9.01
C GLU A 139 -32.97 21.19 9.68
N THR A 140 -31.68 21.47 9.90
CA THR A 140 -31.21 22.72 10.53
C THR A 140 -31.22 23.92 9.57
N GLU A 141 -30.98 23.70 8.28
CA GLU A 141 -30.84 24.75 7.24
C GLU A 141 -32.17 25.23 6.62
N LYS A 142 -33.33 24.70 7.03
CA LYS A 142 -34.68 25.12 6.53
C LYS A 142 -35.03 26.61 6.72
N LYS A 143 -34.12 27.47 7.21
CA LYS A 143 -34.38 28.89 7.51
C LYS A 143 -33.42 29.93 6.90
N GLN A 144 -32.34 29.58 6.20
CA GLN A 144 -31.44 30.61 5.63
C GLN A 144 -30.84 30.15 4.30
N GLN A 145 -31.26 30.80 3.21
CA GLN A 145 -30.90 30.42 1.85
C GLN A 145 -30.44 31.63 1.03
N GLU A 146 -29.56 32.46 1.60
CA GLU A 146 -28.85 33.47 0.80
C GLU A 146 -27.51 32.91 0.34
N GLN A 147 -27.46 32.45 -0.92
CA GLN A 147 -26.21 32.18 -1.62
C GLN A 147 -25.61 33.51 -2.10
N THR A 148 -24.34 33.74 -1.82
CA THR A 148 -23.61 34.90 -2.36
C THR A 148 -22.99 34.54 -3.72
N SER A 149 -22.75 35.53 -4.57
CA SER A 149 -22.06 35.34 -5.85
C SER A 149 -20.64 34.77 -5.69
N GLU A 150 -19.98 35.05 -4.56
CA GLU A 150 -18.68 34.49 -4.20
C GLU A 150 -18.77 32.99 -3.88
N MET A 151 -19.81 32.55 -3.16
CA MET A 151 -20.05 31.12 -2.91
C MET A 151 -20.33 30.35 -4.20
N GLU A 152 -21.12 30.91 -5.12
CA GLU A 152 -21.39 30.30 -6.43
C GLU A 152 -20.13 30.18 -7.30
N ALA A 153 -19.27 31.21 -7.29
CA ALA A 153 -18.02 31.20 -8.03
C ALA A 153 -17.06 30.12 -7.48
N LEU A 154 -16.93 30.01 -6.15
CA LEU A 154 -16.13 28.96 -5.51
C LEU A 154 -16.69 27.56 -5.81
N GLN A 155 -18.01 27.38 -5.77
CA GLN A 155 -18.63 26.10 -6.10
C GLN A 155 -18.32 25.66 -7.54
N LYS A 156 -18.40 26.57 -8.52
CA LYS A 156 -18.02 26.26 -9.91
C LYS A 156 -16.55 25.84 -10.06
N ILE A 157 -15.65 26.46 -9.30
CA ILE A 157 -14.22 26.08 -9.28
C ILE A 157 -14.08 24.68 -8.69
N ILE A 158 -14.78 24.38 -7.59
CA ILE A 158 -14.79 23.07 -6.94
C ILE A 158 -15.27 21.99 -7.92
N ASP A 159 -16.42 22.20 -8.56
CA ASP A 159 -17.02 21.24 -9.50
C ASP A 159 -16.06 20.94 -10.68
N ALA A 160 -15.39 21.96 -11.21
CA ALA A 160 -14.42 21.80 -12.29
C ALA A 160 -13.16 21.03 -11.85
N LEU A 161 -12.68 21.26 -10.62
CA LEU A 161 -11.56 20.52 -10.05
C LEU A 161 -11.92 19.05 -9.80
N GLU A 162 -13.13 18.76 -9.33
CA GLU A 162 -13.65 17.40 -9.13
C GLU A 162 -13.77 16.65 -10.46
N GLU A 163 -14.25 17.30 -11.53
CA GLU A 163 -14.27 16.70 -12.87
C GLU A 163 -12.86 16.35 -13.35
N ASN A 164 -11.89 17.22 -13.11
CA ASN A 164 -10.49 16.98 -13.48
C ASN A 164 -9.87 15.82 -12.68
N LEU A 165 -10.15 15.73 -11.37
CA LEU A 165 -9.75 14.57 -10.57
C LEU A 165 -10.34 13.28 -11.14
N GLY A 166 -11.63 13.29 -11.51
CA GLY A 166 -12.28 12.13 -12.10
C GLY A 166 -11.62 11.65 -13.41
N LYS A 167 -11.01 12.56 -14.19
CA LYS A 167 -10.24 12.21 -15.40
C LYS A 167 -8.89 11.61 -15.05
N ILE A 168 -8.13 12.25 -14.16
CA ILE A 168 -6.80 11.77 -13.77
C ILE A 168 -6.87 10.42 -13.06
N SER A 169 -7.85 10.21 -12.17
CA SER A 169 -8.00 8.92 -11.50
C SER A 169 -8.25 7.78 -12.50
N LYS A 170 -9.00 8.02 -13.58
CA LYS A 170 -9.18 7.04 -14.67
C LYS A 170 -7.88 6.77 -15.43
N GLU A 171 -7.08 7.80 -15.70
CA GLU A 171 -5.77 7.61 -16.34
C GLU A 171 -4.82 6.79 -15.45
N ILE A 172 -4.83 7.03 -14.13
CA ILE A 172 -4.05 6.24 -13.17
C ILE A 172 -4.47 4.76 -13.22
N GLU A 173 -5.78 4.47 -13.23
CA GLU A 173 -6.30 3.09 -13.36
C GLU A 173 -5.86 2.43 -14.68
N ASP A 174 -5.81 3.17 -15.78
CA ASP A 174 -5.36 2.65 -17.07
C ASP A 174 -3.85 2.35 -17.08
N TYR A 175 -3.03 3.18 -16.43
CA TYR A 175 -1.61 2.86 -16.23
C TYR A 175 -1.42 1.67 -15.28
N GLU A 176 -2.26 1.47 -14.28
CA GLU A 176 -2.25 0.27 -13.43
C GLU A 176 -2.46 -1.00 -14.26
N LYS A 177 -3.45 -1.02 -15.15
CA LYS A 177 -3.67 -2.16 -16.07
C LYS A 177 -2.48 -2.39 -17.00
N LYS A 178 -1.85 -1.34 -17.52
CA LYS A 178 -0.66 -1.47 -18.37
C LYS A 178 0.53 -2.07 -17.61
N ILE A 179 0.73 -1.66 -16.36
CA ILE A 179 1.78 -2.23 -15.50
C ILE A 179 1.53 -3.72 -15.24
N GLU A 180 0.27 -4.13 -15.03
CA GLU A 180 -0.08 -5.54 -14.86
C GLU A 180 0.21 -6.37 -16.10
N VAL A 181 -0.17 -5.88 -17.28
CA VAL A 181 0.17 -6.53 -18.55
C VAL A 181 1.68 -6.69 -18.68
N LYS A 182 2.46 -5.66 -18.31
CA LYS A 182 3.92 -5.72 -18.36
C LYS A 182 4.50 -6.71 -17.34
N ASN A 183 3.95 -6.74 -16.12
CA ASN A 183 4.30 -7.72 -15.10
C ASN A 183 4.01 -9.16 -15.56
N ALA A 184 2.89 -9.40 -16.25
CA ALA A 184 2.55 -10.70 -16.82
C ALA A 184 3.53 -11.11 -17.94
N GLU A 185 3.94 -10.15 -18.78
CA GLU A 185 5.00 -10.37 -19.79
C GLU A 185 6.32 -10.79 -19.14
N ILE A 186 6.73 -10.10 -18.06
CA ILE A 186 7.91 -10.45 -17.27
C ILE A 186 7.77 -11.85 -16.66
N GLN A 187 6.62 -12.20 -16.07
CA GLN A 187 6.40 -13.54 -15.50
C GLN A 187 6.48 -14.63 -16.56
N LYS A 188 5.96 -14.37 -17.77
CA LYS A 188 6.09 -15.29 -18.90
C LYS A 188 7.55 -15.46 -19.32
N PHE A 189 8.32 -14.38 -19.34
CA PHE A 189 9.76 -14.43 -19.61
C PHE A 189 10.52 -15.22 -18.53
N ILE A 190 10.26 -14.97 -17.25
CA ILE A 190 10.82 -15.76 -16.13
C ILE A 190 10.51 -17.24 -16.33
N SER A 191 9.24 -17.57 -16.61
CA SER A 191 8.81 -18.97 -16.85
C SER A 191 9.61 -19.61 -17.98
N SER A 192 9.85 -18.88 -19.09
CA SER A 192 10.64 -19.38 -20.23
C SER A 192 12.12 -19.63 -19.92
N ILE A 193 12.67 -18.99 -18.87
CA ILE A 193 14.03 -19.24 -18.38
C ILE A 193 14.03 -20.42 -17.40
N THR A 194 12.97 -20.56 -16.59
CA THR A 194 12.90 -21.54 -15.49
C THR A 194 12.28 -22.88 -15.85
N ASP A 195 11.56 -22.99 -16.96
CA ASP A 195 10.91 -24.24 -17.40
C ASP A 195 11.94 -25.20 -18.00
N THR A 196 12.30 -26.22 -17.24
CA THR A 196 13.22 -27.32 -17.61
C THR A 196 12.49 -28.63 -17.93
N LYS A 197 11.24 -28.61 -18.38
CA LYS A 197 10.57 -29.85 -18.81
C LYS A 197 11.17 -30.41 -20.10
N GLU A 198 11.98 -31.46 -19.94
CA GLU A 198 12.11 -32.73 -20.68
C GLU A 198 12.05 -32.82 -22.22
N GLU A 199 11.62 -31.80 -22.96
CA GLU A 199 11.72 -31.78 -24.42
C GLU A 199 12.90 -30.91 -24.85
N GLN A 200 14.08 -31.54 -24.89
CA GLN A 200 15.19 -31.09 -25.72
C GLN A 200 14.72 -30.95 -27.17
N THR A 201 14.22 -29.77 -27.57
CA THR A 201 14.24 -29.35 -28.98
C THR A 201 14.34 -27.84 -29.18
N THR A 202 14.08 -27.00 -28.18
CA THR A 202 14.29 -25.54 -28.32
C THR A 202 14.62 -24.88 -26.99
N GLN A 203 15.86 -25.03 -26.52
CA GLN A 203 16.41 -24.09 -25.54
C GLN A 203 16.46 -22.69 -26.16
N MET A 204 16.01 -21.68 -25.42
CA MET A 204 16.21 -20.28 -25.83
C MET A 204 17.72 -20.01 -25.97
N PRO A 205 18.17 -19.39 -27.08
CA PRO A 205 19.59 -19.07 -27.27
C PRO A 205 20.13 -18.25 -26.10
N GLY A 206 21.20 -18.76 -25.47
CA GLY A 206 21.94 -18.07 -24.41
C GLY A 206 21.51 -18.36 -22.97
N VAL A 207 20.54 -19.25 -22.72
CA VAL A 207 20.18 -19.70 -21.35
C VAL A 207 20.89 -21.02 -21.04
N THR A 208 21.72 -21.06 -19.99
CA THR A 208 22.32 -22.32 -19.51
C THR A 208 21.36 -23.03 -18.54
N PRO A 209 21.38 -24.37 -18.44
CA PRO A 209 20.58 -25.11 -17.45
C PRO A 209 20.79 -24.62 -16.01
N MET A 210 22.03 -24.28 -15.67
CA MET A 210 22.43 -23.70 -14.38
C MET A 210 21.73 -22.37 -14.09
N MET A 211 21.64 -21.49 -15.08
CA MET A 211 20.95 -20.20 -14.95
C MET A 211 19.45 -20.39 -14.71
N GLY A 212 18.82 -21.33 -15.43
CA GLY A 212 17.40 -21.66 -15.27
C GLY A 212 17.06 -22.11 -13.85
N SER A 213 17.85 -23.04 -13.30
CA SER A 213 17.66 -23.55 -11.94
C SER A 213 17.88 -22.48 -10.87
N SER A 214 18.90 -21.64 -11.02
CA SER A 214 19.20 -20.57 -10.05
C SER A 214 18.08 -19.52 -10.01
N VAL A 215 17.60 -19.05 -11.16
CA VAL A 215 16.45 -18.14 -11.25
C VAL A 215 15.18 -18.79 -10.69
N ALA A 216 14.97 -20.08 -10.94
CA ALA A 216 13.82 -20.81 -10.43
C ALA A 216 13.82 -20.87 -8.90
N ILE A 217 14.94 -21.26 -8.28
CA ILE A 217 15.09 -21.29 -6.81
C ILE A 217 14.86 -19.89 -6.23
N PHE A 218 15.52 -18.87 -6.76
CA PHE A 218 15.37 -17.49 -6.28
C PHE A 218 13.92 -16.99 -6.33
N SER A 219 13.22 -17.23 -7.45
CA SER A 219 11.82 -16.80 -7.63
C SER A 219 10.83 -17.49 -6.67
N MET A 220 11.17 -18.67 -6.15
CA MET A 220 10.38 -19.37 -5.12
C MET A 220 10.66 -18.86 -3.70
N MET A 221 11.74 -18.10 -3.50
CA MET A 221 12.09 -17.50 -2.21
C MET A 221 11.66 -16.04 -2.10
N VAL A 222 11.53 -15.35 -3.23
CA VAL A 222 11.29 -13.90 -3.30
C VAL A 222 10.08 -13.59 -4.19
N PRO A 223 9.00 -13.00 -3.65
CA PRO A 223 7.79 -12.70 -4.41
C PRO A 223 7.86 -11.40 -5.24
N PHE A 224 8.94 -10.63 -5.12
CA PHE A 224 9.09 -9.30 -5.72
C PHE A 224 9.66 -9.39 -7.14
N VAL A 225 8.87 -8.96 -8.12
CA VAL A 225 9.25 -8.97 -9.55
C VAL A 225 10.51 -8.13 -9.78
N GLU A 226 10.64 -6.98 -9.13
CA GLU A 226 11.82 -6.12 -9.26
C GLU A 226 13.09 -6.83 -8.77
N SER A 227 12.99 -7.59 -7.67
CA SER A 227 14.14 -8.37 -7.16
C SER A 227 14.51 -9.51 -8.11
N VAL A 228 13.52 -10.21 -8.69
CA VAL A 228 13.75 -11.31 -9.64
C VAL A 228 14.37 -10.79 -10.94
N ILE A 229 13.86 -9.68 -11.49
CA ILE A 229 14.47 -9.04 -12.66
C ILE A 229 15.89 -8.58 -12.36
N GLY A 230 16.12 -7.96 -11.20
CA GLY A 230 17.46 -7.53 -10.79
C GLY A 230 18.44 -8.70 -10.69
N TYR A 231 17.97 -9.84 -10.19
CA TYR A 231 18.73 -11.09 -10.13
C TYR A 231 19.06 -11.63 -11.53
N ILE A 232 18.06 -11.72 -12.41
CA ILE A 232 18.23 -12.14 -13.81
C ILE A 232 19.20 -11.21 -14.54
N SER A 233 19.08 -9.89 -14.35
CA SER A 233 19.94 -8.90 -15.00
C SER A 233 21.41 -9.12 -14.66
N LYS A 234 21.74 -9.43 -13.39
CA LYS A 234 23.13 -9.73 -12.98
C LYS A 234 23.69 -10.97 -13.67
N MET A 235 22.86 -11.98 -13.97
CA MET A 235 23.28 -13.19 -14.70
C MET A 235 23.32 -12.98 -16.21
N VAL A 236 22.34 -12.26 -16.78
CA VAL A 236 22.16 -12.08 -18.22
C VAL A 236 23.18 -11.14 -18.85
N MET A 237 23.80 -10.22 -18.10
CA MET A 237 24.89 -9.34 -18.57
C MET A 237 26.12 -10.09 -19.15
N ALA A 238 26.12 -11.42 -19.14
CA ALA A 238 27.09 -12.30 -19.79
C ALA A 238 26.54 -13.08 -21.02
N THR A 239 25.33 -12.76 -21.52
CA THR A 239 24.58 -13.57 -22.52
C THR A 239 23.85 -12.74 -23.58
N SER A 240 23.31 -13.38 -24.62
CA SER A 240 22.57 -12.74 -25.73
C SER A 240 21.19 -12.15 -25.36
N GLN A 241 20.72 -12.31 -24.12
CA GLN A 241 19.38 -11.87 -23.71
C GLN A 241 19.32 -10.49 -23.05
N GLU A 242 20.45 -9.79 -22.99
CA GLU A 242 20.58 -8.46 -22.36
C GLU A 242 19.56 -7.45 -22.90
N SER A 243 19.37 -7.42 -24.23
CA SER A 243 18.45 -6.49 -24.89
C SER A 243 16.98 -6.70 -24.50
N MET A 244 16.57 -7.96 -24.30
CA MET A 244 15.19 -8.30 -23.92
C MET A 244 14.92 -7.95 -22.47
N VAL A 245 15.82 -8.33 -21.55
CA VAL A 245 15.71 -7.97 -20.13
C VAL A 245 15.68 -6.46 -19.96
N LYS A 246 16.58 -5.75 -20.64
CA LYS A 246 16.62 -4.28 -20.63
C LYS A 246 15.31 -3.67 -21.13
N SER A 247 14.75 -4.15 -22.24
CA SER A 247 13.47 -3.67 -22.76
C SER A 247 12.31 -3.87 -21.78
N LEU A 248 12.27 -5.00 -21.06
CA LEU A 248 11.27 -5.26 -20.03
C LEU A 248 11.44 -4.30 -18.84
N CYS A 249 12.66 -4.08 -18.37
CA CYS A 249 12.99 -3.14 -17.29
C CYS A 249 12.62 -1.70 -17.64
N ASP A 250 13.04 -1.24 -18.82
CA ASP A 250 12.82 0.13 -19.28
C ASP A 250 11.32 0.41 -19.42
N GLY A 251 10.57 -0.53 -20.01
CA GLY A 251 9.12 -0.40 -20.15
C GLY A 251 8.38 -0.37 -18.81
N LEU A 252 8.76 -1.22 -17.84
CA LEU A 252 8.16 -1.19 -16.51
C LEU A 252 8.47 0.12 -15.77
N SER A 253 9.72 0.60 -15.90
CA SER A 253 10.16 1.86 -15.29
C SER A 253 9.44 3.07 -15.88
N GLU A 254 9.24 3.10 -17.20
CA GLU A 254 8.51 4.16 -17.89
C GLU A 254 7.05 4.23 -17.44
N LEU A 255 6.34 3.10 -17.43
CA LEU A 255 4.95 3.02 -16.99
C LEU A 255 4.79 3.43 -15.52
N THR A 256 5.70 2.98 -14.65
CA THR A 256 5.70 3.33 -13.23
C THR A 256 5.98 4.82 -13.03
N GLY A 257 6.94 5.38 -13.77
CA GLY A 257 7.24 6.82 -13.76
C GLY A 257 6.09 7.68 -14.27
N ALA A 258 5.38 7.25 -15.32
CA ALA A 258 4.20 7.94 -15.83
C ALA A 258 3.04 7.93 -14.82
N LYS A 259 2.77 6.78 -14.22
CA LYS A 259 1.78 6.65 -13.13
C LYS A 259 2.11 7.55 -11.95
N GLN A 260 3.38 7.64 -11.57
CA GLN A 260 3.83 8.49 -10.47
C GLN A 260 3.58 9.97 -10.77
N ARG A 261 3.90 10.44 -11.98
CA ARG A 261 3.61 11.83 -12.40
C ARG A 261 2.11 12.15 -12.35
N LEU A 262 1.26 11.22 -12.76
CA LEU A 262 -0.19 11.39 -12.65
C LEU A 262 -0.66 11.48 -11.19
N LYS A 263 -0.09 10.67 -10.28
CA LYS A 263 -0.38 10.76 -8.84
C LYS A 263 0.06 12.10 -8.24
N GLU A 264 1.18 12.66 -8.71
CA GLU A 264 1.63 14.01 -8.31
C GLU A 264 0.66 15.09 -8.82
N GLN A 265 0.16 14.96 -10.05
CA GLN A 265 -0.86 15.87 -10.58
C GLN A 265 -2.21 15.75 -9.86
N GLU A 266 -2.67 14.53 -9.59
CA GLU A 266 -3.86 14.25 -8.79
C GLU A 266 -3.75 14.96 -7.43
N TRP A 267 -2.57 14.89 -6.80
CA TRP A 267 -2.29 15.54 -5.54
C TRP A 267 -2.39 17.06 -5.60
N ASP A 268 -1.77 17.69 -6.59
CA ASP A 268 -1.82 19.14 -6.75
C ASP A 268 -3.25 19.65 -6.92
N ILE A 269 -4.10 18.88 -7.61
CA ILE A 269 -5.51 19.21 -7.78
C ILE A 269 -6.29 18.98 -6.48
N GLN A 270 -6.02 17.90 -5.72
CA GLN A 270 -6.63 17.68 -4.41
C GLN A 270 -6.31 18.82 -3.43
N ASN A 271 -5.09 19.36 -3.43
CA ASN A 271 -4.74 20.51 -2.60
C ASN A 271 -5.52 21.77 -3.00
N LYS A 272 -5.64 22.05 -4.30
CA LYS A 272 -6.46 23.16 -4.81
C LYS A 272 -7.94 22.98 -4.46
N LEU A 273 -8.46 21.78 -4.61
CA LEU A 273 -9.84 21.44 -4.27
C LEU A 273 -10.10 21.71 -2.79
N MET A 274 -9.22 21.20 -1.94
CA MET A 274 -9.27 21.43 -0.49
C MET A 274 -9.24 22.93 -0.17
N ASP A 275 -8.28 23.71 -0.70
CA ASP A 275 -8.22 25.16 -0.45
C ASP A 275 -9.53 25.90 -0.80
N ASN A 276 -10.15 25.56 -1.93
CA ASN A 276 -11.42 26.16 -2.33
C ASN A 276 -12.61 25.68 -1.47
N GLN A 277 -12.66 24.39 -1.11
CA GLN A 277 -13.68 23.86 -0.19
C GLN A 277 -13.58 24.48 1.20
N LEU A 278 -12.37 24.72 1.68
CA LEU A 278 -12.10 25.39 2.95
C LEU A 278 -12.58 26.84 2.93
N LYS A 279 -12.25 27.61 1.88
CA LYS A 279 -12.75 28.98 1.67
C LYS A 279 -14.29 29.02 1.65
N LEU A 280 -14.91 28.07 0.95
CA LEU A 280 -16.36 27.95 0.90
C LEU A 280 -16.96 27.62 2.28
N ALA A 281 -16.36 26.71 3.04
CA ALA A 281 -16.80 26.36 4.39
C ALA A 281 -16.76 27.57 5.33
N LYS A 282 -15.69 28.37 5.27
CA LYS A 282 -15.55 29.59 6.07
C LYS A 282 -16.66 30.60 5.75
N LEU A 283 -16.88 30.90 4.46
CA LEU A 283 -17.95 31.82 4.05
C LEU A 283 -19.33 31.33 4.50
N LYS A 284 -19.58 30.01 4.46
CA LYS A 284 -20.84 29.42 4.96
C LYS A 284 -21.01 29.68 6.45
N ILE A 285 -19.98 29.42 7.26
CA ILE A 285 -20.01 29.67 8.71
C ILE A 285 -20.25 31.16 9.00
N GLU A 286 -19.55 32.06 8.31
CA GLU A 286 -19.71 33.52 8.48
C GLU A 286 -21.13 33.99 8.15
N ASN A 287 -21.80 33.34 7.21
CA ASN A 287 -23.18 33.61 6.82
C ASN A 287 -24.22 32.81 7.64
N GLY A 288 -23.81 32.10 8.70
CA GLY A 288 -24.70 31.29 9.54
C GLY A 288 -25.19 29.98 8.91
N GLN A 289 -24.61 29.57 7.78
CA GLN A 289 -24.90 28.31 7.09
C GLN A 289 -23.99 27.19 7.60
N LEU A 290 -24.46 25.95 7.53
CA LEU A 290 -23.65 24.82 7.92
C LEU A 290 -22.64 24.51 6.80
N PRO A 291 -21.34 24.35 7.11
CA PRO A 291 -20.34 23.97 6.12
C PRO A 291 -20.59 22.57 5.53
N SER A 292 -19.92 22.26 4.43
CA SER A 292 -20.09 20.97 3.75
C SER A 292 -19.41 19.82 4.49
N VAL A 293 -19.91 18.59 4.33
CA VAL A 293 -19.36 17.36 4.94
C VAL A 293 -18.26 16.69 4.11
N ILE A 294 -17.79 17.34 3.05
CA ILE A 294 -16.91 16.73 2.02
C ILE A 294 -15.63 16.10 2.60
N HIS A 295 -15.12 16.63 3.72
CA HIS A 295 -13.95 16.04 4.39
C HIS A 295 -14.20 14.60 4.88
N LEU A 296 -15.45 14.22 5.19
CA LEU A 296 -15.82 12.85 5.57
C LEU A 296 -15.88 11.90 4.37
N ASP A 297 -16.27 12.39 3.20
CA ASP A 297 -16.17 11.61 1.97
C ASP A 297 -14.70 11.31 1.65
N ASP A 298 -13.82 12.29 1.87
CA ASP A 298 -12.38 12.10 1.69
C ASP A 298 -11.76 11.18 2.77
N VAL A 299 -12.29 11.18 4.00
CA VAL A 299 -11.97 10.16 5.00
C VAL A 299 -12.33 8.78 4.48
N GLN A 300 -13.55 8.60 3.96
CA GLN A 300 -14.00 7.31 3.42
C GLN A 300 -13.12 6.84 2.25
N LYS A 301 -12.71 7.75 1.35
CA LYS A 301 -11.74 7.45 0.29
C LYS A 301 -10.40 6.99 0.84
N CYS A 302 -9.87 7.66 1.87
CA CYS A 302 -8.61 7.27 2.51
C CYS A 302 -8.70 5.89 3.16
N LEU A 303 -9.77 5.63 3.92
CA LEU A 303 -10.01 4.34 4.57
C LEU A 303 -10.20 3.21 3.55
N SER A 304 -10.93 3.47 2.45
CA SER A 304 -11.08 2.54 1.34
C SER A 304 -9.74 2.23 0.67
N ARG A 305 -8.88 3.23 0.47
CA ARG A 305 -7.52 3.03 -0.08
C ARG A 305 -6.68 2.16 0.84
N ILE A 306 -6.71 2.41 2.15
CA ILE A 306 -6.02 1.58 3.14
C ILE A 306 -6.52 0.13 3.07
N GLN A 307 -7.84 -0.07 3.05
CA GLN A 307 -8.45 -1.39 2.94
C GLN A 307 -7.97 -2.14 1.70
N GLN A 308 -7.93 -1.49 0.53
CA GLN A 308 -7.44 -2.11 -0.71
C GLN A 308 -5.98 -2.53 -0.61
N ILE A 309 -5.12 -1.72 0.00
CA ILE A 309 -3.70 -2.08 0.19
C ILE A 309 -3.56 -3.24 1.18
N LEU A 310 -4.41 -3.32 2.21
CA LEU A 310 -4.44 -4.48 3.11
C LEU A 310 -4.90 -5.75 2.40
N ILE A 311 -5.87 -5.68 1.48
CA ILE A 311 -6.25 -6.81 0.62
C ILE A 311 -5.06 -7.26 -0.24
N GLN A 312 -4.29 -6.32 -0.80
CA GLN A 312 -3.06 -6.65 -1.53
C GLN A 312 -2.00 -7.31 -0.62
N LEU A 313 -1.86 -6.83 0.62
CA LEU A 313 -0.97 -7.45 1.61
C LEU A 313 -1.39 -8.90 1.93
N GLN A 314 -2.68 -9.18 2.02
CA GLN A 314 -3.18 -10.54 2.21
C GLN A 314 -2.74 -11.44 1.05
N LYS A 315 -3.04 -11.03 -0.19
CA LYS A 315 -2.67 -11.77 -1.41
C LYS A 315 -1.18 -11.98 -1.53
N PHE A 316 -0.40 -10.96 -1.17
CA PHE A 316 1.06 -11.04 -1.11
C PHE A 316 1.51 -12.19 -0.21
N TRP A 317 1.01 -12.26 1.03
CA TRP A 317 1.38 -13.33 1.96
C TRP A 317 0.87 -14.71 1.52
N GLU A 318 -0.32 -14.79 0.94
CA GLU A 318 -0.83 -16.02 0.31
C GLU A 318 0.11 -16.53 -0.79
N LYS A 319 0.59 -15.62 -1.66
CA LYS A 319 1.57 -15.93 -2.70
C LYS A 319 2.88 -16.43 -2.09
N VAL A 320 3.41 -15.76 -1.06
CA VAL A 320 4.63 -16.20 -0.36
C VAL A 320 4.48 -17.61 0.19
N GLY A 321 3.34 -17.91 0.84
CA GLY A 321 3.05 -19.25 1.35
C GLY A 321 3.07 -20.31 0.24
N SER A 322 2.45 -20.02 -0.91
CA SER A 322 2.45 -20.90 -2.08
C SER A 322 3.85 -21.09 -2.68
N LEU A 323 4.68 -20.04 -2.71
CA LEU A 323 6.05 -20.12 -3.22
C LEU A 323 6.92 -21.00 -2.32
N LEU A 324 6.79 -20.88 -0.99
CA LEU A 324 7.51 -21.74 -0.04
C LEU A 324 7.07 -23.21 -0.13
N ASP A 325 5.78 -23.48 -0.34
CA ASP A 325 5.28 -24.83 -0.62
C ASP A 325 5.89 -25.40 -1.91
N THR A 326 6.02 -24.56 -2.95
CA THR A 326 6.61 -24.94 -4.23
C THR A 326 8.10 -25.25 -4.07
N LEU A 327 8.84 -24.39 -3.36
CA LEU A 327 10.25 -24.61 -3.01
C LEU A 327 10.39 -25.96 -2.31
N LYS A 328 9.62 -26.18 -1.24
CA LYS A 328 9.65 -27.44 -0.46
C LYS A 328 9.46 -28.66 -1.35
N LYS A 329 8.45 -28.65 -2.22
CA LYS A 329 8.10 -29.78 -3.11
C LYS A 329 9.21 -30.07 -4.11
N ARG A 330 9.66 -29.03 -4.83
CA ARG A 330 10.63 -29.18 -5.91
C ARG A 330 12.02 -29.56 -5.42
N THR A 331 12.43 -29.06 -4.25
CA THR A 331 13.81 -29.28 -3.75
C THR A 331 13.86 -30.39 -2.71
N PHE A 332 13.09 -30.29 -1.62
CA PHE A 332 13.34 -31.10 -0.41
C PHE A 332 12.42 -32.31 -0.25
N ALA A 333 11.30 -32.38 -0.97
CA ALA A 333 10.33 -33.47 -0.86
C ALA A 333 10.50 -34.58 -1.89
N GLY A 334 11.55 -34.53 -2.72
CA GLY A 334 11.86 -35.59 -3.67
C GLY A 334 11.14 -35.51 -5.01
N GLU A 335 10.39 -34.44 -5.29
CA GLU A 335 9.50 -34.43 -6.46
C GLU A 335 10.19 -34.04 -7.78
N ILE A 336 11.25 -33.21 -7.77
CA ILE A 336 11.89 -32.73 -9.02
C ILE A 336 13.42 -32.68 -8.95
N TRP A 337 14.01 -32.04 -7.94
CA TRP A 337 15.46 -31.72 -7.91
C TRP A 337 16.27 -32.47 -6.85
N ILE A 338 15.73 -33.52 -6.23
CA ILE A 338 16.44 -34.17 -5.10
C ILE A 338 17.70 -34.92 -5.53
N GLU A 339 17.71 -35.48 -6.74
CA GLU A 339 18.86 -36.18 -7.32
C GLU A 339 19.92 -35.19 -7.84
N GLU A 340 19.51 -33.98 -8.20
CA GLU A 340 20.36 -32.88 -8.68
C GLU A 340 20.76 -31.91 -7.54
N LEU A 341 20.27 -32.11 -6.32
CA LEU A 341 20.41 -31.15 -5.22
C LEU A 341 21.87 -30.93 -4.78
N GLU A 342 22.71 -31.95 -4.99
CA GLU A 342 24.15 -31.89 -4.75
C GLU A 342 24.85 -31.00 -5.79
N ASP A 343 24.40 -31.06 -7.05
CA ASP A 343 24.87 -30.23 -8.16
C ASP A 343 24.28 -28.81 -8.11
N LEU A 344 23.08 -28.63 -7.54
CA LEU A 344 22.37 -27.34 -7.40
C LEU A 344 22.66 -26.62 -6.07
N LYS A 345 23.60 -27.16 -5.28
CA LYS A 345 23.90 -26.69 -3.93
C LYS A 345 24.36 -25.23 -3.94
N GLU A 346 25.30 -24.88 -4.81
CA GLU A 346 25.87 -23.52 -4.86
C GLU A 346 24.83 -22.49 -5.31
N GLU A 347 23.99 -22.83 -6.29
CA GLU A 347 22.89 -22.01 -6.80
C GLU A 347 21.85 -21.75 -5.70
N PHE A 348 21.56 -22.76 -4.89
CA PHE A 348 20.67 -22.61 -3.74
C PHE A 348 21.26 -21.66 -2.70
N LEU A 349 22.56 -21.79 -2.39
CA LEU A 349 23.26 -20.94 -1.43
C LEU A 349 23.36 -19.48 -1.90
N GLU A 350 23.61 -19.26 -3.19
CA GLU A 350 23.59 -17.93 -3.80
C GLU A 350 22.18 -17.33 -3.76
N SER A 351 21.15 -18.11 -4.11
CA SER A 351 19.74 -17.69 -4.06
C SER A 351 19.31 -17.28 -2.64
N ILE A 352 19.66 -18.06 -1.62
CA ILE A 352 19.41 -17.69 -0.20
C ILE A 352 20.05 -16.34 0.12
N THR A 353 21.30 -16.15 -0.31
CA THR A 353 22.06 -14.93 0.00
C THR A 353 21.44 -13.72 -0.68
N ALA A 354 21.03 -13.86 -1.94
CA ALA A 354 20.35 -12.81 -2.70
C ALA A 354 18.95 -12.50 -2.13
N ALA A 355 18.21 -13.51 -1.67
CA ALA A 355 16.84 -13.35 -1.18
C ALA A 355 16.77 -12.44 0.06
N LYS A 356 17.85 -12.39 0.84
CA LYS A 356 17.97 -11.55 2.04
C LYS A 356 17.65 -10.08 1.76
N GLU A 357 18.19 -9.51 0.68
CA GLU A 357 18.04 -8.08 0.37
C GLU A 357 16.56 -7.70 0.15
N GLY A 358 15.80 -8.54 -0.56
CA GLY A 358 14.38 -8.28 -0.82
C GLY A 358 13.54 -8.27 0.47
N TRP A 359 13.79 -9.23 1.35
CA TRP A 359 13.09 -9.31 2.64
C TRP A 359 13.50 -8.20 3.61
N GLU A 360 14.76 -7.78 3.62
CA GLU A 360 15.19 -6.62 4.41
C GLU A 360 14.48 -5.33 3.96
N LYS A 361 14.42 -5.08 2.64
CA LYS A 361 13.71 -3.92 2.08
C LYS A 361 12.22 -3.93 2.41
N PHE A 362 11.57 -5.09 2.30
CA PHE A 362 10.17 -5.26 2.67
C PHE A 362 9.93 -5.01 4.16
N GLY A 363 10.79 -5.55 5.03
CA GLY A 363 10.73 -5.33 6.48
C GLY A 363 10.89 -3.85 6.85
N ILE A 364 11.84 -3.14 6.23
CA ILE A 364 12.02 -1.70 6.39
C ILE A 364 10.78 -0.92 5.96
N SER A 365 10.16 -1.31 4.85
CA SER A 365 8.92 -0.69 4.35
C SER A 365 7.75 -0.88 5.32
N CYS A 366 7.60 -2.08 5.87
CA CYS A 366 6.59 -2.35 6.91
C CYS A 366 6.86 -1.53 8.18
N MET A 367 8.12 -1.39 8.60
CA MET A 367 8.50 -0.59 9.77
C MET A 367 8.17 0.89 9.59
N LYS A 368 8.42 1.45 8.39
CA LYS A 368 8.03 2.84 8.07
C LYS A 368 6.51 3.03 8.17
N ALA A 369 5.73 2.10 7.62
CA ALA A 369 4.28 2.14 7.73
C ALA A 369 3.83 2.01 9.20
N ASN A 370 4.36 1.03 9.94
CA ASN A 370 4.07 0.83 11.37
C ASN A 370 4.29 2.12 12.18
N LYS A 371 5.42 2.82 12.00
CA LYS A 371 5.68 4.10 12.68
C LYS A 371 4.60 5.15 12.42
N ILE A 372 4.11 5.26 11.19
CA ILE A 372 3.03 6.20 10.88
C ILE A 372 1.74 5.78 11.56
N PHE A 373 1.36 4.50 11.47
CA PHE A 373 0.15 4.01 12.17
C PHE A 373 0.25 4.19 13.68
N SER A 374 1.44 4.05 14.28
CA SER A 374 1.70 4.35 15.69
C SER A 374 1.47 5.81 16.05
N ILE A 375 1.90 6.74 15.20
CA ILE A 375 1.62 8.17 15.39
C ILE A 375 0.11 8.42 15.28
N GLN A 376 -0.54 7.79 14.29
CA GLN A 376 -1.97 7.94 14.06
C GLN A 376 -2.82 7.36 15.19
N SER A 377 -2.43 6.21 15.76
CA SER A 377 -3.14 5.54 16.86
C SER A 377 -2.98 6.27 18.20
N ASN A 378 -1.81 6.88 18.46
CA ASN A 378 -1.51 7.43 19.80
C ASN A 378 -1.72 8.95 19.93
N ASN A 379 -1.48 9.72 18.86
CA ASN A 379 -1.36 11.17 18.98
C ASN A 379 -2.25 11.97 18.01
N ALA A 380 -2.60 11.41 16.85
CA ALA A 380 -3.22 12.20 15.80
C ALA A 380 -4.66 12.66 16.09
N TYR A 381 -5.33 12.07 17.09
CA TYR A 381 -6.71 12.38 17.47
C TYR A 381 -6.86 13.21 18.75
N LYS A 382 -5.75 13.72 19.31
CA LYS A 382 -5.77 14.59 20.51
C LYS A 382 -6.58 15.87 20.33
N PHE A 383 -6.84 16.30 19.10
CA PHE A 383 -7.72 17.43 18.81
C PHE A 383 -9.15 17.24 19.34
N LEU A 384 -9.59 15.99 19.54
CA LEU A 384 -10.89 15.70 20.15
C LEU A 384 -10.96 16.14 21.63
N GLU A 385 -9.84 16.35 22.31
CA GLU A 385 -9.82 16.78 23.72
C GLU A 385 -10.27 18.24 23.89
N ILE A 386 -10.24 19.04 22.82
CA ILE A 386 -10.64 20.45 22.81
C ILE A 386 -12.00 20.56 22.13
N ASN A 387 -12.93 21.31 22.72
CA ASN A 387 -14.19 21.62 22.07
C ASN A 387 -14.03 22.85 21.16
N PRO A 388 -14.31 22.76 19.85
CA PRO A 388 -14.27 23.91 18.93
C PRO A 388 -15.11 25.09 19.42
N SER A 389 -16.19 24.85 20.16
CA SER A 389 -17.06 25.91 20.68
C SER A 389 -16.42 26.71 21.81
N SER A 390 -15.33 26.21 22.39
CA SER A 390 -14.56 26.89 23.44
C SER A 390 -13.41 27.75 22.89
N MET A 391 -13.13 27.65 21.58
CA MET A 391 -12.06 28.39 20.91
C MET A 391 -12.54 29.79 20.51
N SER A 392 -11.65 30.78 20.61
CA SER A 392 -11.87 32.08 19.95
C SER A 392 -11.80 31.94 18.43
N LYS A 393 -12.30 32.94 17.69
CA LYS A 393 -12.25 32.93 16.22
C LYS A 393 -10.80 32.89 15.71
N GLU A 394 -9.91 33.60 16.39
CA GLU A 394 -8.48 33.67 16.08
C GLU A 394 -7.78 32.32 16.34
N GLU A 395 -8.09 31.67 17.46
CA GLU A 395 -7.56 30.33 17.78
C GLU A 395 -8.07 29.28 16.80
N TRP A 396 -9.37 29.30 16.49
CA TRP A 396 -9.96 28.40 15.50
C TRP A 396 -9.29 28.57 14.14
N GLN A 397 -9.13 29.82 13.67
CA GLN A 397 -8.47 30.09 12.38
C GLN A 397 -7.01 29.61 12.37
N LYS A 398 -6.29 29.81 13.48
CA LYS A 398 -4.90 29.36 13.59
C LYS A 398 -4.78 27.84 13.53
N GLU A 399 -5.64 27.11 14.24
CA GLU A 399 -5.64 25.65 14.21
C GLU A 399 -6.04 25.14 12.83
N TYR A 400 -7.05 25.75 12.22
CA TYR A 400 -7.52 25.44 10.88
C TYR A 400 -6.42 25.58 9.82
N GLU A 401 -5.70 26.70 9.80
CA GLU A 401 -4.55 26.90 8.89
C GLU A 401 -3.40 25.92 9.20
N SER A 402 -3.18 25.58 10.47
CA SER A 402 -2.16 24.58 10.85
C SER A 402 -2.49 23.20 10.29
N VAL A 403 -3.74 22.77 10.36
CA VAL A 403 -4.20 21.47 9.81
C VAL A 403 -4.06 21.46 8.29
N LYS A 404 -4.42 22.56 7.63
CA LYS A 404 -4.26 22.74 6.19
C LYS A 404 -2.80 22.63 5.76
N GLU A 405 -1.89 23.35 6.43
CA GLU A 405 -0.46 23.29 6.13
C GLU A 405 0.10 21.87 6.30
N LYS A 406 -0.37 21.14 7.32
CA LYS A 406 0.00 19.72 7.52
C LYS A 406 -0.51 18.84 6.37
N LEU A 407 -1.74 19.07 5.89
CA LEU A 407 -2.31 18.34 4.75
C LEU A 407 -1.53 18.59 3.46
N GLU A 408 -1.13 19.83 3.18
CA GLU A 408 -0.33 20.21 2.00
C GLU A 408 1.08 19.61 2.00
N LYS A 409 1.65 19.38 3.19
CA LYS A 409 2.98 18.77 3.36
C LYS A 409 3.00 17.25 3.15
N ILE A 410 1.86 16.57 3.27
CA ILE A 410 1.78 15.16 2.89
C ILE A 410 2.02 15.10 1.38
N ARG A 411 2.74 14.10 0.88
CA ARG A 411 2.87 13.87 -0.57
C ARG A 411 2.62 12.39 -0.85
N PRO A 412 2.02 12.02 -2.00
CA PRO A 412 2.01 10.64 -2.45
C PRO A 412 3.47 10.20 -2.55
N ASN A 413 3.79 8.97 -2.12
CA ASN A 413 5.15 8.45 -2.05
C ASN A 413 5.99 8.87 -3.25
N THR A 414 6.77 9.94 -3.09
CA THR A 414 7.98 10.12 -3.86
C THR A 414 8.84 8.95 -3.42
N VAL A 415 9.17 8.05 -4.34
CA VAL A 415 10.31 7.15 -4.15
C VAL A 415 11.43 8.05 -3.64
N ASN A 416 11.77 7.95 -2.35
CA ASN A 416 12.86 8.73 -1.81
C ASN A 416 14.07 8.41 -2.71
N PRO A 417 14.84 9.41 -3.17
CA PRO A 417 16.18 9.13 -3.65
C PRO A 417 16.87 8.26 -2.60
N PRO A 418 17.73 7.30 -3.00
CA PRO A 418 18.43 6.44 -2.06
C PRO A 418 18.99 7.33 -0.95
N ALA A 419 18.61 7.00 0.29
CA ALA A 419 19.07 7.74 1.45
C ALA A 419 20.58 7.86 1.33
N ILE A 420 21.05 9.10 1.22
CA ILE A 420 22.48 9.42 1.20
C ILE A 420 23.07 8.72 2.41
N THR A 421 23.92 7.73 2.15
CA THR A 421 24.86 7.18 3.12
C THR A 421 25.66 8.35 3.69
N LEU A 422 25.54 8.56 5.00
CA LEU A 422 26.58 9.20 5.80
C LEU A 422 27.36 8.10 6.52
#